data_AF-A0A353JZQ3-F1
#
_entry.id   AF-A0A353JZQ3-F1
#
_cell.length_a   1.000
_cell.length_b   1.000
_cell.length_c   1.000
_cell.angle_alpha   90.00
_cell.angle_beta   90.00
_cell.angle_gamma   90.00
#
_symmetry.space_group_name_H-M   'P 1'
#
loop_
_entity.id
_entity.type
_entity.pdbx_description
1 polymer ?
#
loop_
_entity_poly.entity_id
_entity_poly.type
_entity_poly.pdbx_seq_one_letter_code
_entity_poly.pdbx_strand_id
1 'polypeptide(L)'
;MNGCKLCPRECNVDRAKLKGYCGAGDKVILSKAYLHKWEEPCISGDRGSGTVFFSGCNLKCVFCQNYKISHECFGKEITNDRLSDIFMELQLRGAHNINLVTPTHFIPQIKEALDTAKSKGLNIPIVYNSSGYELVETIKSLEGYIDIYLPDIKYYDDKYSI
;
A
#
# COMPACT_ATOMS: atom_id res chain seq x y z
N MET A 1 3.57 -17.18 -2.68
CA MET A 1 4.96 -16.79 -2.34
C MET A 1 5.41 -17.63 -1.17
N ASN A 2 6.36 -18.56 -1.40
CA ASN A 2 6.99 -19.33 -0.33
C ASN A 2 8.14 -18.50 0.25
N GLY A 3 8.22 -18.34 1.57
CA GLY A 3 9.33 -17.60 2.18
C GLY A 3 9.21 -16.08 2.06
N CYS A 4 8.14 -15.47 2.58
CA CYS A 4 7.97 -14.02 2.45
C CYS A 4 9.07 -13.21 3.17
N LYS A 5 9.75 -12.34 2.39
CA LYS A 5 10.79 -11.39 2.84
C LYS A 5 10.58 -9.97 2.30
N LEU A 6 9.33 -9.50 2.24
CA LEU A 6 9.00 -8.16 1.71
C LEU A 6 9.28 -7.00 2.67
N CYS A 7 9.61 -7.28 3.93
CA CYS A 7 9.86 -6.25 4.94
C CYS A 7 10.84 -6.78 5.98
N PRO A 8 11.40 -5.92 6.85
CA PRO A 8 12.44 -6.31 7.80
C PRO A 8 12.03 -7.40 8.81
N ARG A 9 10.73 -7.74 8.89
CA ARG A 9 10.26 -8.89 9.70
C ARG A 9 10.72 -10.24 9.16
N GLU A 10 10.98 -10.34 7.85
CA GLU A 10 11.37 -11.60 7.18
C GLU A 10 10.62 -12.85 7.68
N CYS A 11 9.29 -12.78 7.74
CA CYS A 11 8.49 -13.81 8.41
C CYS A 11 8.59 -15.21 7.76
N ASN A 12 9.13 -15.32 6.54
CA ASN A 12 9.36 -16.57 5.81
C ASN A 12 8.12 -17.47 5.62
N VAL A 13 6.92 -16.95 5.86
CA VAL A 13 5.68 -17.72 5.67
C VAL A 13 5.38 -17.94 4.19
N ASP A 14 4.74 -19.06 3.89
CA ASP A 14 4.07 -19.28 2.61
C ASP A 14 2.70 -18.60 2.64
N ARG A 15 2.59 -17.48 1.92
CA ARG A 15 1.37 -16.64 1.92
C ARG A 15 0.17 -17.27 1.21
N ALA A 16 0.36 -18.35 0.46
CA ALA A 16 -0.74 -19.11 -0.10
C ALA A 16 -1.42 -20.01 0.95
N LYS A 17 -0.78 -20.23 2.11
CA LYS A 17 -1.26 -21.12 3.18
C LYS A 17 -1.51 -20.41 4.50
N LEU A 18 -0.61 -19.48 4.86
CA LEU A 18 -0.61 -18.80 6.15
C LEU A 18 -0.51 -17.29 5.96
N LYS A 19 -1.15 -16.54 6.85
CA LYS A 19 -1.01 -15.09 6.91
C LYS A 19 0.32 -14.71 7.57
N GLY A 20 0.95 -13.64 7.08
CA GLY A 20 2.14 -13.09 7.73
C GLY A 20 1.80 -12.33 9.02
N TYR A 21 2.82 -11.82 9.72
CA TYR A 21 2.64 -10.93 10.88
C TYR A 21 1.72 -9.74 10.57
N CYS A 22 1.77 -9.27 9.33
CA CYS A 22 0.94 -8.19 8.85
C CYS A 22 -0.56 -8.52 8.73
N GLY A 23 -0.92 -9.79 8.76
CA GLY A 23 -2.27 -10.29 8.53
C GLY A 23 -2.62 -10.53 7.06
N ALA A 24 -1.73 -10.19 6.12
CA ALA A 24 -1.93 -10.41 4.70
C ALA A 24 -1.58 -11.85 4.26
N GLY A 25 -2.40 -12.40 3.37
CA GLY A 25 -2.15 -13.64 2.62
C GLY A 25 -1.69 -13.35 1.18
N ASP A 26 -2.14 -14.17 0.23
CA ASP A 26 -1.84 -14.04 -1.20
C ASP A 26 -2.83 -13.16 -1.98
N LYS A 27 -4.00 -12.89 -1.42
CA LYS A 27 -5.00 -11.97 -2.00
C LYS A 27 -4.94 -10.58 -1.39
N VAL A 28 -5.14 -9.57 -2.22
CA VAL A 28 -5.23 -8.17 -1.81
C VAL A 28 -6.50 -7.93 -0.99
N ILE A 29 -6.37 -7.23 0.13
CA ILE A 29 -7.51 -6.80 0.94
C ILE A 29 -7.55 -5.27 0.99
N LEU A 30 -8.60 -4.66 0.48
CA LEU A 30 -8.80 -3.21 0.54
C LEU A 30 -9.90 -2.85 1.52
N SER A 31 -9.65 -1.86 2.37
CA SER A 31 -10.70 -1.30 3.22
C SER A 31 -11.54 -0.26 2.46
N LYS A 32 -10.89 0.60 1.67
CA LYS A 32 -11.50 1.70 0.92
C LYS A 32 -10.64 2.10 -0.28
N ALA A 33 -11.31 2.59 -1.34
CA ALA A 33 -10.69 3.30 -2.44
C ALA A 33 -11.56 4.51 -2.81
N TYR A 34 -11.01 5.72 -2.77
CA TYR A 34 -11.78 6.94 -2.97
C TYR A 34 -10.88 8.13 -3.30
N LEU A 35 -11.50 9.24 -3.72
CA LEU A 35 -10.82 10.50 -3.98
C LEU A 35 -10.67 11.28 -2.65
N HIS A 36 -9.49 11.23 -2.05
CA HIS A 36 -9.17 11.84 -0.77
C HIS A 36 -8.72 13.30 -0.96
N LYS A 37 -9.50 14.24 -0.43
CA LYS A 37 -9.22 15.68 -0.54
C LYS A 37 -8.42 16.27 0.63
N TRP A 38 -8.10 15.45 1.63
CA TRP A 38 -7.53 15.92 2.90
C TRP A 38 -6.16 15.28 3.21
N GLU A 39 -5.49 14.75 2.19
CA GLU A 39 -4.05 14.41 2.24
C GLU A 39 -3.20 15.69 2.27
N GLU A 40 -1.87 15.58 2.44
CA GLU A 40 -0.98 16.74 2.38
C GLU A 40 -1.23 17.56 1.10
N PRO A 41 -1.24 18.91 1.16
CA PRO A 41 -1.60 19.75 0.03
C PRO A 41 -0.81 19.47 -1.27
N CYS A 42 0.45 19.05 -1.16
CA CYS A 42 1.28 18.68 -2.30
C CYS A 42 0.89 17.34 -2.95
N ILE A 43 0.16 16.49 -2.24
CA ILE A 43 -0.35 15.20 -2.72
C ILE A 43 -1.80 15.32 -3.19
N SER A 44 -2.66 15.97 -2.40
CA SER A 44 -4.08 16.08 -2.70
C SER A 44 -4.42 17.16 -3.72
N GLY A 45 -3.68 18.28 -3.73
CA GLY A 45 -4.00 19.43 -4.59
C GLY A 45 -5.47 19.86 -4.50
N ASP A 46 -6.02 20.33 -5.62
CA ASP A 46 -7.43 20.75 -5.75
C ASP A 46 -8.39 19.61 -6.14
N ARG A 47 -7.90 18.58 -6.84
CA ARG A 47 -8.72 17.46 -7.35
C ARG A 47 -8.80 16.28 -6.38
N GLY A 48 -7.88 16.18 -5.42
CA GLY A 48 -7.74 15.06 -4.49
C GLY A 48 -6.78 13.98 -4.98
N SER A 49 -6.35 13.15 -4.02
CA SER A 49 -5.51 11.97 -4.22
C SER A 49 -6.39 10.73 -4.40
N GLY A 50 -6.06 9.89 -5.37
CA GLY A 50 -6.74 8.61 -5.60
C GLY A 50 -6.28 7.58 -4.58
N THR A 51 -6.78 7.66 -3.36
CA THR A 51 -6.27 6.88 -2.23
C THR A 51 -6.86 5.48 -2.19
N VAL A 52 -5.99 4.48 -2.06
CA VAL A 52 -6.30 3.06 -1.94
C VAL A 52 -5.72 2.54 -0.62
N PHE A 53 -6.61 2.24 0.33
CA PHE A 53 -6.24 1.77 1.66
C PHE A 53 -6.17 0.25 1.72
N PHE A 54 -4.95 -0.28 1.75
CA PHE A 54 -4.69 -1.71 1.95
C PHE A 54 -4.89 -2.09 3.42
N SER A 55 -5.29 -3.34 3.65
CA SER A 55 -5.56 -3.87 5.00
C SER A 55 -4.40 -4.72 5.51
N GLY A 56 -4.19 -4.70 6.82
CA GLY A 56 -2.99 -5.28 7.45
C GLY A 56 -1.81 -4.30 7.48
N CYS A 57 -0.83 -4.57 8.35
CA CYS A 57 0.34 -3.72 8.55
C CYS A 57 1.50 -4.49 9.19
N ASN A 58 2.73 -4.28 8.73
CA ASN A 58 3.99 -4.85 9.24
C ASN A 58 4.40 -4.23 10.59
N LEU A 59 3.74 -3.13 10.97
CA LEU A 59 3.79 -2.54 12.30
C LEU A 59 2.46 -2.75 13.03
N LYS A 60 2.49 -2.50 14.35
CA LYS A 60 1.31 -2.55 15.24
C LYS A 60 1.37 -1.40 16.24
N CYS A 61 1.37 -0.18 15.72
CA CYS A 61 1.55 1.03 16.52
C CYS A 61 0.47 1.12 17.62
N VAL A 62 0.87 1.39 18.87
CA VAL A 62 -0.06 1.54 20.00
C VAL A 62 -1.05 2.70 19.84
N PHE A 63 -0.73 3.67 18.98
CA PHE A 63 -1.53 4.85 18.65
C PHE A 63 -2.18 4.77 17.25
N CYS A 64 -2.35 3.57 16.69
CA CYS A 64 -2.88 3.41 15.33
C CYS A 64 -4.31 3.95 15.18
N GLN A 65 -4.47 5.07 14.46
CA GLN A 65 -5.80 5.64 14.14
C GLN A 65 -6.64 4.73 13.24
N ASN A 66 -5.98 3.90 12.43
CA ASN A 66 -6.60 2.95 11.50
C ASN A 66 -6.62 1.51 12.04
N TYR A 67 -6.74 1.33 13.36
CA TYR A 67 -6.62 0.03 14.04
C TYR A 67 -7.42 -1.09 13.35
N LYS A 68 -8.69 -0.85 13.06
CA LYS A 68 -9.58 -1.82 12.41
C LYS A 68 -9.03 -2.29 11.04
N ILE A 69 -8.39 -1.41 10.28
CA ILE A 69 -7.81 -1.74 8.97
C ILE A 69 -6.46 -2.45 9.15
N SER A 70 -5.57 -1.88 9.98
CA SER A 70 -4.17 -2.31 10.10
C SER A 70 -3.96 -3.52 11.02
N HIS A 71 -4.77 -3.67 12.07
CA HIS A 71 -4.68 -4.75 13.05
C HIS A 71 -5.67 -5.89 12.74
N GLU A 72 -6.91 -5.55 12.40
CA GLU A 72 -7.98 -6.55 12.22
C GLU A 72 -8.19 -6.96 10.76
N CYS A 73 -7.40 -6.40 9.84
CA CYS A 73 -7.48 -6.68 8.39
C CYS A 73 -8.88 -6.44 7.80
N PHE A 74 -9.58 -5.42 8.30
CA PHE A 74 -10.92 -5.10 7.83
C PHE A 74 -10.92 -4.61 6.38
N GLY A 75 -11.67 -5.29 5.51
CA GLY A 75 -11.82 -4.91 4.12
C GLY A 75 -12.45 -6.01 3.28
N LYS A 76 -12.30 -5.89 1.97
CA LYS A 76 -12.74 -6.89 0.99
C LYS A 76 -11.53 -7.47 0.26
N GLU A 77 -11.50 -8.79 0.14
CA GLU A 77 -10.59 -9.46 -0.78
C GLU A 77 -10.94 -9.09 -2.22
N ILE A 78 -9.93 -8.74 -3.01
CA ILE A 78 -10.07 -8.42 -4.43
C ILE A 78 -8.98 -9.10 -5.26
N THR A 79 -9.23 -9.20 -6.56
CA THR A 79 -8.25 -9.67 -7.55
C THR A 79 -7.32 -8.55 -8.01
N ASN A 80 -6.19 -8.92 -8.63
CA ASN A 80 -5.24 -7.95 -9.21
C ASN A 80 -5.88 -7.16 -10.36
N ASP A 81 -6.73 -7.80 -11.17
CA ASP A 81 -7.51 -7.12 -12.21
C ASP A 81 -8.43 -6.06 -11.62
N ARG A 82 -9.13 -6.39 -10.52
CA ARG A 82 -10.00 -5.42 -9.86
C ARG A 82 -9.20 -4.27 -9.26
N LEU A 83 -8.00 -4.52 -8.73
CA LEU A 83 -7.10 -3.48 -8.25
C LEU A 83 -6.68 -2.54 -9.40
N SER A 84 -6.35 -3.10 -10.56
CA SER A 84 -6.04 -2.33 -11.78
C SER A 84 -7.20 -1.45 -12.21
N ASP A 85 -8.43 -2.00 -12.23
CA ASP A 85 -9.63 -1.23 -12.58
C ASP A 85 -9.88 -0.09 -11.58
N ILE A 86 -9.65 -0.31 -10.28
CA ILE A 86 -9.76 0.75 -9.26
C ILE A 86 -8.78 1.89 -9.54
N PHE A 87 -7.54 1.61 -9.97
CA PHE A 87 -6.59 2.65 -10.33
C PHE A 87 -7.10 3.49 -11.52
N MET A 88 -7.61 2.83 -12.55
CA MET A 88 -8.21 3.51 -13.71
C MET A 88 -9.44 4.34 -13.34
N GLU A 89 -10.33 3.79 -12.51
CA GLU A 89 -11.53 4.49 -12.03
C GLU A 89 -11.16 5.78 -11.26
N LEU A 90 -10.13 5.75 -10.43
CA LEU A 90 -9.66 6.93 -9.70
C LEU A 90 -9.06 7.97 -10.65
N GLN A 91 -8.28 7.56 -11.65
CA GLN A 91 -7.80 8.46 -12.69
C GLN A 91 -8.95 9.12 -13.47
N LEU A 92 -9.95 8.33 -13.90
CA LEU A 92 -11.12 8.83 -14.63
C LEU A 92 -11.97 9.79 -13.79
N ARG A 93 -11.94 9.66 -12.47
CA ARG A 93 -12.54 10.61 -11.52
C ARG A 93 -11.72 11.89 -11.31
N GLY A 94 -10.58 12.02 -11.98
CA GLY A 94 -9.74 13.21 -11.96
C GLY A 94 -8.70 13.26 -10.85
N ALA A 95 -8.34 12.12 -10.24
CA ALA A 95 -7.31 12.07 -9.21
C ALA A 95 -5.97 12.63 -9.72
N HIS A 96 -5.25 13.33 -8.83
CA HIS A 96 -3.89 13.81 -9.14
C HIS A 96 -2.85 12.70 -9.16
N ASN A 97 -3.08 11.61 -8.42
CA ASN A 97 -2.20 10.47 -8.28
C ASN A 97 -2.99 9.25 -7.79
N ILE A 98 -2.37 8.08 -7.85
CA ILE A 98 -2.81 6.89 -7.10
C ILE A 98 -1.97 6.78 -5.84
N ASN A 99 -2.60 6.94 -4.67
CA ASN A 99 -1.92 6.86 -3.39
C ASN A 99 -2.17 5.52 -2.71
N LEU A 100 -1.13 4.70 -2.68
CA LEU A 100 -1.14 3.36 -2.13
C LEU A 100 -0.79 3.44 -0.64
N VAL A 101 -1.78 3.25 0.24
CA VAL A 101 -1.60 3.40 1.69
C VAL A 101 -1.41 2.05 2.37
N THR A 102 -0.29 1.90 3.08
CA THR A 102 0.20 0.62 3.66
C THR A 102 0.39 -0.52 2.63
N PRO A 103 1.07 -0.27 1.50
CA PRO A 103 1.10 -1.20 0.36
C PRO A 103 2.09 -2.35 0.51
N THR A 104 3.02 -2.30 1.47
CA THR A 104 4.23 -3.15 1.55
C THR A 104 3.95 -4.65 1.41
N HIS A 105 2.84 -5.11 1.97
CA HIS A 105 2.46 -6.52 1.95
C HIS A 105 1.93 -6.97 0.60
N PHE A 106 1.48 -6.07 -0.25
CA PHE A 106 0.86 -6.40 -1.53
C PHE A 106 1.72 -5.97 -2.72
N ILE A 107 3.00 -5.66 -2.52
CA ILE A 107 3.91 -5.22 -3.58
C ILE A 107 3.84 -6.12 -4.85
N PRO A 108 3.90 -7.46 -4.77
CA PRO A 108 3.82 -8.30 -5.96
C PRO A 108 2.51 -8.08 -6.75
N GLN A 109 1.38 -8.07 -6.04
CA GLN A 109 0.05 -7.87 -6.61
C GLN A 109 -0.13 -6.43 -7.15
N ILE A 110 0.45 -5.45 -6.46
CA ILE A 110 0.44 -4.05 -6.87
C ILE A 110 1.22 -3.88 -8.17
N LYS A 111 2.40 -4.49 -8.31
CA LYS A 111 3.19 -4.42 -9.55
C LYS A 111 2.39 -4.98 -10.74
N GLU A 112 1.79 -6.15 -10.60
CA GLU A 112 0.94 -6.75 -11.64
C GLU A 112 -0.28 -5.85 -11.99
N ALA A 113 -0.94 -5.28 -10.98
CA ALA A 113 -2.08 -4.38 -11.18
C ALA A 113 -1.67 -3.06 -11.85
N LEU A 114 -0.50 -2.52 -11.50
CA LEU A 114 0.07 -1.32 -12.13
C LEU A 114 0.48 -1.58 -13.58
N ASP A 115 1.11 -2.71 -13.88
CA ASP A 115 1.47 -3.09 -15.26
C ASP A 115 0.20 -3.16 -16.13
N THR A 116 -0.84 -3.81 -15.61
CA THR A 116 -2.15 -3.89 -16.26
C THR A 116 -2.77 -2.50 -16.43
N ALA A 117 -2.76 -1.67 -15.39
CA ALA A 117 -3.38 -0.34 -15.44
C ALA A 117 -2.63 0.59 -16.40
N LYS A 118 -1.30 0.57 -16.42
CA LYS A 118 -0.46 1.32 -17.37
C LYS A 118 -0.75 0.90 -18.80
N SER A 119 -0.95 -0.40 -19.07
CA SER A 119 -1.36 -0.88 -20.40
C SER A 119 -2.75 -0.37 -20.82
N LYS A 120 -3.63 -0.09 -19.85
CA LYS A 120 -4.97 0.51 -20.05
C LYS A 120 -4.95 2.05 -20.09
N GLY A 121 -3.78 2.68 -19.97
CA GLY A 121 -3.64 4.14 -20.06
C GLY A 121 -3.56 4.87 -18.71
N LEU A 122 -3.23 4.19 -17.62
CA LEU A 122 -2.87 4.88 -16.36
C LEU A 122 -1.62 5.74 -16.61
N ASN A 123 -1.73 7.05 -16.40
CA ASN A 123 -0.69 8.04 -16.71
C ASN A 123 -0.51 9.10 -15.62
N ILE A 124 -1.16 8.94 -14.47
CA ILE A 124 -0.95 9.79 -13.29
C ILE A 124 0.08 9.18 -12.32
N PRO A 125 0.79 10.00 -11.53
CA PRO A 125 1.82 9.52 -10.60
C PRO A 125 1.30 8.51 -9.57
N ILE A 126 2.20 7.64 -9.10
CA ILE A 126 1.96 6.67 -8.04
C ILE A 126 2.69 7.10 -6.77
N VAL A 127 1.93 7.25 -5.68
CA VAL A 127 2.43 7.57 -4.34
C VAL A 127 2.48 6.29 -3.51
N TYR A 128 3.62 6.04 -2.87
CA TYR A 128 3.84 4.96 -1.92
C TYR A 128 3.81 5.52 -0.50
N ASN A 129 2.63 5.48 0.13
CA ASN A 129 2.42 5.95 1.49
C ASN A 129 2.57 4.76 2.46
N SER A 130 3.69 4.75 3.20
CA SER A 130 4.07 3.63 4.06
C SER A 130 4.48 4.07 5.46
N SER A 131 4.62 3.10 6.35
CA SER A 131 5.19 3.31 7.68
C SER A 131 6.71 3.47 7.70
N GLY A 132 7.38 3.49 6.55
CA GLY A 132 8.84 3.53 6.46
C GLY A 132 9.56 2.26 6.94
N TYR A 133 8.84 1.14 7.12
CA TYR A 133 9.39 -0.12 7.65
C TYR A 133 9.61 -1.15 6.54
N GLU A 134 10.43 -0.77 5.55
CA GLU A 134 10.72 -1.53 4.34
C GLU A 134 12.19 -1.97 4.29
N LEU A 135 12.46 -3.06 3.56
CA LEU A 135 13.84 -3.45 3.21
C LEU A 135 14.35 -2.61 2.06
N VAL A 136 15.65 -2.33 2.03
CA VAL A 136 16.30 -1.60 0.93
C VAL A 136 16.07 -2.29 -0.41
N GLU A 137 16.18 -3.62 -0.44
CA GLU A 137 15.94 -4.47 -1.61
C GLU A 137 14.50 -4.36 -2.10
N THR A 138 13.55 -4.25 -1.16
CA THR A 138 12.13 -4.07 -1.47
C THR A 138 11.92 -2.70 -2.13
N ILE A 139 12.50 -1.62 -1.61
CA ILE A 139 12.42 -0.29 -2.23
C ILE A 139 13.06 -0.28 -3.62
N LYS A 140 14.25 -0.86 -3.77
CA LYS A 140 14.90 -0.99 -5.09
C LYS A 140 14.02 -1.75 -6.11
N SER A 141 13.28 -2.76 -5.66
CA SER A 141 12.37 -3.52 -6.54
C SER A 141 11.17 -2.74 -7.07
N LEU A 142 10.91 -1.55 -6.52
CA LEU A 142 9.84 -0.63 -6.89
C LEU A 142 10.29 0.45 -7.88
N GLU A 143 11.57 0.46 -8.28
CA GLU A 143 12.08 1.36 -9.32
C GLU A 143 11.28 1.20 -10.62
N GLY A 144 10.84 2.32 -11.21
CA GLY A 144 9.97 2.35 -12.39
C GLY A 144 8.47 2.17 -12.11
N TYR A 145 8.08 1.86 -10.86
CA TYR A 145 6.68 1.72 -10.45
C TYR A 145 6.17 2.89 -9.63
N ILE A 146 7.01 3.45 -8.77
CA ILE A 146 6.64 4.49 -7.79
C ILE A 146 7.34 5.80 -8.13
N ASP A 147 6.57 6.89 -8.15
CA ASP A 147 7.06 8.23 -8.45
C ASP A 147 7.36 9.03 -7.18
N ILE A 148 6.54 8.82 -6.13
CA ILE A 148 6.61 9.57 -4.87
C ILE A 148 6.61 8.60 -3.69
N TYR A 149 7.58 8.72 -2.79
CA TYR A 149 7.64 7.97 -1.55
C TYR A 149 7.24 8.88 -0.38
N LEU A 150 6.26 8.44 0.41
CA LEU A 150 5.73 9.15 1.57
C LEU A 150 5.82 8.25 2.82
N PRO A 151 7.00 8.12 3.45
CA PRO A 151 7.16 7.34 4.66
C PRO A 151 6.82 8.14 5.92
N ASP A 152 6.06 7.53 6.84
CA ASP A 152 5.86 8.06 8.19
C ASP A 152 7.07 7.79 9.08
N ILE A 153 7.79 8.83 9.49
CA ILE A 153 8.77 8.72 10.57
C ILE A 153 8.02 8.76 11.91
N LYS A 154 7.97 7.62 12.61
CA LYS A 154 7.25 7.48 13.89
C LYS A 154 8.13 7.81 15.09
N TYR A 155 9.37 7.34 15.06
CA TYR A 155 10.37 7.57 16.10
C TYR A 155 11.73 7.79 15.45
N TYR A 156 12.54 8.69 16.02
CA TYR A 156 13.91 8.93 15.57
C TYR A 156 14.95 8.12 16.35
N ASP A 157 14.55 7.52 17.48
CA ASP A 157 15.42 6.75 18.39
C ASP A 157 14.58 5.63 19.04
N ASP A 158 15.12 4.42 19.04
CA ASP A 158 14.47 3.20 19.53
C ASP A 158 14.04 3.30 21.00
N LYS A 159 14.70 4.12 21.82
CA LYS A 159 14.33 4.29 23.23
C LYS A 159 12.94 4.88 23.44
N TYR A 160 12.38 5.54 22.41
CA TYR A 160 11.02 6.07 22.45
C TYR A 160 10.00 5.13 21.80
N SER A 161 10.46 4.05 21.17
CA SER A 161 9.57 3.03 20.62
C SER A 161 8.98 2.18 21.74
N ILE A 162 7.69 1.84 21.61
CA ILE A 162 6.88 1.08 22.56
C ILE A 162 6.37 -0.18 21.88
#